data_AF-A0A9P1H369-F1
#
_entry.id   AF-A0A9P1H369-F1
#
_cell.length_a   1.000
_cell.length_b   1.000
_cell.length_c   1.000
_cell.angle_alpha   90.00
_cell.angle_beta   90.00
_cell.angle_gamma   90.00
#
_symmetry.space_group_name_H-M   'P 1'
#
loop_
_entity.id
_entity.type
_entity.pdbx_description
1 polymer ?
#
loop_
_entity_poly.entity_id
_entity_poly.type
_entity_poly.pdbx_seq_one_letter_code
_entity_poly.pdbx_strand_id
1 'polypeptide(L)'
;MALVRHPAELRPKFHPNTKFLVAIGGWGDSKGFDTAARDEESRDAWARNVARMVDDLGADGVDVDWEYPGGNGEDYKQIPNSQKTWEIPAYPLLLRALRTHLAAPKLLTAAVPGLERDMLAFTPATLPDILASLDFLNVMTYDLFNRRDTATAHHTGLRASRHALEAYIRRGAHPGRLNLGFAFYVRWALTAPGVNCSVYDNNNNGIGCPTGLLEDPDTGTDLGRAGAFSYHDPVPAELRKSYGRALAQGRYDGDGFSYWDAQEGRFWSFDTPEAIRPKFDVLVRDMHLGGVFAWGLGEDADEFEHFKVVHKEVGMLCRESEGKSEL
;
A
#
# COMPACT_ATOMS: atom_id res chain seq x y z
N MET A 1 -16.75 -13.86 13.36
CA MET A 1 -17.01 -12.73 14.25
C MET A 1 -15.67 -12.05 14.49
N ALA A 2 -15.38 -10.96 13.76
CA ALA A 2 -14.13 -10.24 13.95
C ALA A 2 -14.10 -9.68 15.38
N LEU A 3 -13.03 -9.97 16.12
CA LEU A 3 -12.87 -9.52 17.49
C LEU A 3 -12.44 -8.05 17.43
N VAL A 4 -13.40 -7.12 17.27
CA VAL A 4 -13.10 -5.68 17.38
C VAL A 4 -12.85 -5.40 18.87
N ARG A 5 -11.59 -5.47 19.29
CA ARG A 5 -11.20 -4.96 20.61
C ARG A 5 -11.25 -3.44 20.54
N HIS A 6 -11.95 -2.84 21.49
CA HIS A 6 -12.09 -1.40 21.55
C HIS A 6 -10.70 -0.75 21.71
N PRO A 7 -10.32 0.30 20.96
CA PRO A 7 -9.05 1.01 21.12
C PRO A 7 -8.66 1.30 22.57
N ALA A 8 -9.64 1.66 23.41
CA ALA A 8 -9.45 1.86 24.85
C ALA A 8 -8.83 0.65 25.59
N GLU A 9 -9.13 -0.58 25.17
CA GLU A 9 -8.54 -1.81 25.74
C GLU A 9 -7.11 -2.05 25.26
N LEU A 10 -6.76 -1.50 24.09
CA LEU A 10 -5.43 -1.65 23.49
C LEU A 10 -4.45 -0.62 24.04
N ARG A 11 -4.90 0.62 24.31
CA ARG A 11 -4.06 1.74 24.76
C ARG A 11 -3.04 1.40 25.87
N PRO A 12 -3.38 0.66 26.94
CA PRO A 12 -2.41 0.32 27.99
C PRO A 12 -1.24 -0.55 27.53
N LYS A 13 -1.34 -1.18 26.35
CA LYS A 13 -0.29 -2.04 25.78
C LYS A 13 0.69 -1.28 24.88
N PHE A 14 0.43 0.00 24.62
CA PHE A 14 1.22 0.85 23.72
C PHE A 14 1.70 2.11 24.43
N HIS A 15 2.61 2.85 23.79
CA HIS A 15 3.08 4.12 24.31
C HIS A 15 1.91 5.11 24.47
N PRO A 16 1.88 5.98 25.50
CA PRO A 16 0.75 6.88 25.76
C PRO A 16 0.37 7.80 24.59
N ASN A 17 1.32 8.11 23.71
CA ASN A 17 1.12 8.96 22.54
C ASN A 17 0.66 8.19 21.28
N THR A 18 0.53 6.86 21.34
CA THR A 18 0.07 6.04 20.20
C THR A 18 -1.37 6.40 19.84
N LYS A 19 -1.59 6.66 18.54
CA LYS A 19 -2.90 6.96 17.96
C LYS A 19 -3.49 5.72 17.33
N PHE A 20 -4.78 5.48 17.56
CA PHE A 20 -5.53 4.36 17.00
C PHE A 20 -6.54 4.89 15.99
N LEU A 21 -6.37 4.55 14.72
CA LEU A 21 -7.30 4.90 13.65
C LEU A 21 -8.07 3.65 13.22
N VAL A 22 -9.30 3.87 12.73
CA VAL A 22 -10.08 2.82 12.07
C VAL A 22 -9.93 3.00 10.56
N ALA A 23 -9.49 1.97 9.85
CA ALA A 23 -9.50 1.97 8.38
C ALA A 23 -10.87 1.54 7.86
N ILE A 24 -11.38 2.21 6.82
CA ILE A 24 -12.63 1.86 6.14
C ILE A 24 -12.30 1.54 4.68
N GLY A 25 -12.71 0.37 4.23
CA GLY A 25 -12.49 -0.10 2.86
C GLY A 25 -11.39 -1.14 2.79
N GLY A 26 -10.46 -0.94 1.85
CA GLY A 26 -9.43 -1.89 1.45
C GLY A 26 -9.80 -2.65 0.18
N TRP A 27 -8.82 -3.35 -0.38
CA TRP A 27 -8.97 -4.06 -1.65
C TRP A 27 -10.15 -5.03 -1.66
N GLY A 28 -11.12 -4.79 -2.55
CA GLY A 28 -12.35 -5.57 -2.69
C GLY A 28 -13.48 -5.17 -1.72
N ASP A 29 -13.23 -4.29 -0.75
CA ASP A 29 -14.23 -3.76 0.19
C ASP A 29 -14.60 -2.29 -0.13
N SER A 30 -14.70 -1.96 -1.41
CA SER A 30 -15.08 -0.62 -1.88
C SER A 30 -16.60 -0.38 -1.89
N LYS A 31 -17.40 -1.36 -1.46
CA LYS A 31 -18.86 -1.31 -1.55
C LYS A 31 -19.42 -0.23 -0.61
N GLY A 32 -20.21 0.69 -1.17
CA GLY A 32 -20.88 1.74 -0.42
C GLY A 32 -20.16 3.09 -0.45
N PHE A 33 -18.89 3.14 -0.87
CA PHE A 33 -18.24 4.43 -1.15
C PHE A 33 -18.91 5.18 -2.29
N ASP A 34 -19.31 4.46 -3.35
CA ASP A 34 -20.07 5.00 -4.47
C ASP A 34 -21.41 5.60 -4.01
N THR A 35 -22.12 4.88 -3.14
CA THR A 35 -23.39 5.35 -2.56
C THR A 35 -23.15 6.57 -1.67
N ALA A 36 -22.12 6.53 -0.83
CA ALA A 36 -21.75 7.62 0.06
C ALA A 36 -21.32 8.88 -0.70
N ALA A 37 -20.62 8.76 -1.82
CA ALA A 37 -20.08 9.88 -2.57
C ALA A 37 -21.11 10.56 -3.49
N ARG A 38 -22.27 9.94 -3.70
CA ARG A 38 -23.19 10.25 -4.82
C ARG A 38 -23.71 11.69 -4.82
N ASP A 39 -24.16 12.18 -3.68
CA ASP A 39 -24.77 13.51 -3.52
C ASP A 39 -24.50 14.08 -2.12
N GLU A 40 -24.99 15.29 -1.85
CA GLU A 40 -24.72 15.98 -0.59
C GLU A 40 -25.32 15.26 0.62
N GLU A 41 -26.55 14.76 0.50
CA GLU A 41 -27.25 14.07 1.57
C GLU A 41 -26.58 12.74 1.94
N SER A 42 -26.21 11.94 0.94
CA SER A 42 -25.50 10.67 1.14
C SER A 42 -24.10 10.88 1.73
N ARG A 43 -23.35 11.89 1.27
CA ARG A 43 -22.03 12.23 1.83
C ARG A 43 -22.12 12.61 3.29
N ASP A 44 -23.06 13.48 3.62
CA ASP A 44 -23.29 13.97 4.97
C ASP A 44 -23.79 12.88 5.92
N ALA A 45 -24.68 12.00 5.45
CA ALA A 45 -25.14 10.83 6.21
C ALA A 45 -24.01 9.84 6.50
N TRP A 46 -23.20 9.50 5.49
CA TRP A 46 -22.04 8.62 5.66
C TRP A 46 -21.01 9.24 6.61
N ALA A 47 -20.66 10.52 6.42
CA ALA A 47 -19.71 11.24 7.24
C ALA A 47 -20.12 11.27 8.72
N ARG A 48 -21.39 11.55 9.03
CA ARG A 48 -21.92 11.47 10.41
C ARG A 48 -21.79 10.08 11.00
N ASN A 49 -22.08 9.04 10.22
CA ASN A 49 -22.00 7.67 10.70
C ASN A 49 -20.56 7.26 11.00
N VAL A 50 -19.61 7.65 10.14
CA VAL A 50 -18.18 7.42 10.37
C VAL A 50 -17.68 8.17 11.59
N ALA A 51 -18.03 9.46 11.74
CA ALA A 51 -17.64 10.24 12.91
C ALA A 51 -18.17 9.63 14.21
N ARG A 52 -19.45 9.21 14.22
CA ARG A 52 -20.04 8.49 15.36
C ARG A 52 -19.29 7.19 15.66
N MET A 53 -18.95 6.40 14.64
CA MET A 53 -18.16 5.17 14.83
C MET A 53 -16.79 5.47 15.46
N VAL A 54 -16.10 6.51 15.00
CA VAL A 54 -14.80 6.94 15.56
C VAL A 54 -14.92 7.32 17.04
N ASP A 55 -16.00 7.98 17.43
CA ASP A 55 -16.26 8.37 18.81
C ASP A 55 -16.70 7.20 19.69
N ASP A 56 -17.62 6.36 19.20
CA ASP A 56 -18.12 5.18 19.89
C ASP A 56 -17.00 4.18 20.18
N LEU A 57 -16.00 4.08 19.30
CA LEU A 57 -14.80 3.26 19.49
C LEU A 57 -13.69 3.96 20.31
N GLY A 58 -13.85 5.24 20.64
CA GLY A 58 -12.80 6.03 21.26
C GLY A 58 -11.50 6.06 20.43
N ALA A 59 -11.63 5.98 19.10
CA ALA A 59 -10.51 6.06 18.16
C ALA A 59 -10.01 7.50 18.03
N ASP A 60 -8.73 7.66 17.70
CA ASP A 60 -8.10 8.96 17.46
C ASP A 60 -8.34 9.49 16.04
N GLY A 61 -8.99 8.72 15.17
CA GLY A 61 -9.24 9.12 13.79
C GLY A 61 -9.70 7.98 12.90
N VAL A 62 -9.68 8.22 11.60
CA VAL A 62 -10.08 7.28 10.55
C VAL A 62 -9.14 7.37 9.35
N ASP A 63 -8.86 6.23 8.72
CA ASP A 63 -8.18 6.14 7.43
C ASP A 63 -9.18 5.69 6.37
N VAL A 64 -9.26 6.43 5.26
CA VAL A 64 -10.15 6.12 4.14
C VAL A 64 -9.37 5.36 3.06
N ASP A 65 -9.71 4.09 2.88
CA ASP A 65 -9.05 3.19 1.94
C ASP A 65 -10.01 2.78 0.82
N TRP A 66 -10.39 3.75 -0.02
CA TRP A 66 -11.22 3.48 -1.20
C TRP A 66 -10.32 3.10 -2.38
N GLU A 67 -10.42 1.84 -2.83
CA GLU A 67 -9.60 1.29 -3.91
C GLU A 67 -10.39 1.02 -5.22
N TYR A 68 -10.35 1.90 -6.24
CA TYR A 68 -9.92 3.30 -6.21
C TYR A 68 -11.01 4.22 -6.78
N PRO A 69 -11.16 5.45 -6.26
CA PRO A 69 -12.08 6.43 -6.82
C PRO A 69 -11.69 6.75 -8.26
N GLY A 70 -12.64 6.58 -9.18
CA GLY A 70 -12.48 6.77 -10.61
C GLY A 70 -12.25 5.47 -11.39
N GLY A 71 -11.99 4.34 -10.71
CA GLY A 71 -11.83 3.02 -11.31
C GLY A 71 -10.48 2.38 -11.07
N ASN A 72 -10.15 1.37 -11.88
CA ASN A 72 -8.96 0.51 -11.70
C ASN A 72 -8.86 -0.27 -10.36
N GLY A 73 -9.94 -0.34 -9.57
CA GLY A 73 -10.04 -1.23 -8.41
C GLY A 73 -10.12 -2.71 -8.80
N GLU A 74 -10.50 -3.58 -7.86
CA GLU A 74 -10.61 -5.03 -8.09
C GLU A 74 -11.47 -5.39 -9.32
N ASP A 75 -12.51 -4.61 -9.58
CA ASP A 75 -13.50 -4.79 -10.63
C ASP A 75 -13.13 -4.16 -11.99
N TYR A 76 -11.86 -3.77 -12.21
CA TYR A 76 -11.47 -2.93 -13.36
C TYR A 76 -11.80 -3.49 -14.77
N LYS A 77 -11.95 -4.82 -14.89
CA LYS A 77 -12.37 -5.50 -16.13
C LYS A 77 -13.88 -5.72 -16.22
N GLN A 78 -14.58 -5.61 -15.09
CA GLN A 78 -16.01 -5.83 -14.96
C GLN A 78 -16.77 -4.49 -15.10
N ILE A 79 -16.22 -3.42 -14.54
CA ILE A 79 -16.79 -2.07 -14.59
C ILE A 79 -15.77 -1.13 -15.25
N PRO A 80 -16.06 -0.60 -16.45
CA PRO A 80 -15.14 0.30 -17.13
C PRO A 80 -15.06 1.65 -16.41
N ASN A 81 -13.86 2.24 -16.38
CA ASN A 81 -13.62 3.55 -15.73
C ASN A 81 -14.56 4.66 -16.21
N SER A 82 -15.07 4.59 -17.45
CA SER A 82 -16.04 5.56 -17.98
C SER A 82 -17.30 5.68 -17.09
N GLN A 83 -17.72 4.59 -16.44
CA GLN A 83 -18.87 4.58 -15.52
C GLN A 83 -18.54 5.14 -14.12
N LYS A 84 -17.25 5.28 -13.79
CA LYS A 84 -16.74 5.75 -12.50
C LYS A 84 -16.11 7.14 -12.53
N THR A 85 -16.02 7.78 -13.72
CA THR A 85 -15.42 9.12 -13.87
C THR A 85 -16.02 10.19 -12.94
N TRP A 86 -17.30 10.06 -12.58
CA TRP A 86 -17.97 10.96 -11.64
C TRP A 86 -17.43 10.87 -10.20
N GLU A 87 -16.76 9.77 -9.83
CA GLU A 87 -16.14 9.58 -8.51
C GLU A 87 -14.92 10.50 -8.31
N ILE A 88 -14.22 10.86 -9.40
CA ILE A 88 -13.01 11.70 -9.36
C ILE A 88 -13.30 13.06 -8.68
N PRO A 89 -14.29 13.87 -9.12
CA PRO A 89 -14.66 15.09 -8.40
C PRO A 89 -15.48 14.82 -7.13
N ALA A 90 -16.10 13.66 -6.97
CA ALA A 90 -16.90 13.35 -5.79
C ALA A 90 -16.05 13.00 -4.56
N TYR A 91 -14.89 12.37 -4.74
CA TYR A 91 -14.02 11.93 -3.66
C TYR A 91 -13.54 13.08 -2.74
N PRO A 92 -13.02 14.22 -3.25
CA PRO A 92 -12.72 15.37 -2.40
C PRO A 92 -13.93 15.91 -1.62
N LEU A 93 -15.14 15.85 -2.21
CA LEU A 93 -16.37 16.29 -1.53
C LEU A 93 -16.74 15.36 -0.37
N LEU A 94 -16.56 14.05 -0.55
CA LEU A 94 -16.78 13.05 0.49
C LEU A 94 -15.83 13.27 1.68
N LEU A 95 -14.54 13.44 1.40
CA LEU A 95 -13.52 13.72 2.42
C LEU A 95 -13.79 15.03 3.17
N ARG A 96 -14.25 16.07 2.46
CA ARG A 96 -14.62 17.34 3.08
C ARG A 96 -15.81 17.18 4.03
N ALA A 97 -16.86 16.47 3.60
CA ALA A 97 -18.01 16.17 4.47
C ALA A 97 -17.58 15.37 5.72
N LEU A 98 -16.68 14.40 5.56
CA LEU A 98 -16.13 13.66 6.69
C LEU A 98 -15.35 14.57 7.65
N ARG A 99 -14.49 15.44 7.12
CA ARG A 99 -13.74 16.39 7.94
C ARG A 99 -14.64 17.34 8.73
N THR A 100 -15.80 17.75 8.20
CA THR A 100 -16.73 18.61 8.95
C THR A 100 -17.37 17.94 10.16
N HIS A 101 -17.48 16.60 10.16
CA HIS A 101 -18.06 15.84 11.28
C HIS A 101 -17.01 15.28 12.25
N LEU A 102 -15.74 15.19 11.85
CA LEU A 102 -14.65 14.77 12.72
C LEU A 102 -14.13 15.96 13.55
N ALA A 103 -14.58 16.05 14.80
CA ALA A 103 -14.12 17.07 15.73
C ALA A 103 -12.60 16.98 15.96
N ALA A 104 -11.91 18.12 15.96
CA ALA A 104 -10.50 18.16 16.36
C ALA A 104 -10.35 17.62 17.81
N PRO A 105 -9.27 16.87 18.12
CA PRO A 105 -8.05 16.66 17.34
C PRO A 105 -8.02 15.33 16.54
N LYS A 106 -9.16 14.85 16.02
CA LYS A 106 -9.21 13.57 15.30
C LYS A 106 -8.44 13.62 13.97
N LEU A 107 -7.67 12.58 13.69
CA LEU A 107 -6.96 12.40 12.43
C LEU A 107 -7.91 11.87 11.34
N LEU A 108 -7.71 12.34 10.12
CA LEU A 108 -8.33 11.77 8.92
C LEU A 108 -7.26 11.62 7.84
N THR A 109 -7.01 10.38 7.45
CA THR A 109 -5.95 9.98 6.52
C THR A 109 -6.55 9.15 5.39
N ALA A 110 -5.74 8.81 4.38
CA ALA A 110 -6.17 7.89 3.34
C ALA A 110 -5.02 7.03 2.85
N ALA A 111 -5.28 5.74 2.66
CA ALA A 111 -4.47 4.87 1.82
C ALA A 111 -4.74 5.20 0.34
N VAL A 112 -3.68 5.31 -0.45
CA VAL A 112 -3.76 5.79 -1.84
C VAL A 112 -2.87 4.98 -2.78
N PRO A 113 -3.22 4.84 -4.07
CA PRO A 113 -2.55 3.92 -4.98
C PRO A 113 -1.04 4.22 -5.14
N GLY A 114 -0.23 3.16 -5.21
CA GLY A 114 1.21 3.25 -5.51
C GLY A 114 1.56 3.26 -6.99
N LEU A 115 0.59 3.02 -7.88
CA LEU A 115 0.82 3.00 -9.33
C LEU A 115 0.13 4.18 -10.00
N GLU A 116 0.87 4.92 -10.82
CA GLU A 116 0.35 6.15 -11.46
C GLU A 116 -0.88 5.88 -12.35
N ARG A 117 -0.99 4.67 -12.91
CA ARG A 117 -2.17 4.21 -13.67
C ARG A 117 -3.46 4.17 -12.84
N ASP A 118 -3.36 4.02 -11.53
CA ASP A 118 -4.49 3.85 -10.61
C ASP A 118 -4.86 5.16 -9.88
N MET A 119 -4.07 6.22 -10.06
CA MET A 119 -4.25 7.52 -9.41
C MET A 119 -5.32 8.42 -10.09
N LEU A 120 -6.45 7.86 -10.52
CA LEU A 120 -7.45 8.55 -11.36
C LEU A 120 -8.09 9.78 -10.68
N ALA A 121 -8.39 9.69 -9.38
CA ALA A 121 -8.93 10.82 -8.60
C ALA A 121 -7.87 11.76 -8.03
N PHE A 122 -6.58 11.46 -8.15
CA PHE A 122 -5.49 12.23 -7.53
C PHE A 122 -4.77 13.06 -8.58
N THR A 123 -5.45 14.03 -9.19
CA THR A 123 -4.91 14.88 -10.26
C THR A 123 -4.39 16.21 -9.69
N PRO A 124 -3.63 17.03 -10.45
CA PRO A 124 -3.28 18.39 -10.00
C PRO A 124 -4.49 19.27 -9.64
N ALA A 125 -5.68 18.97 -10.19
CA ALA A 125 -6.90 19.72 -9.91
C ALA A 125 -7.61 19.27 -8.62
N THR A 126 -7.55 17.97 -8.29
CA THR A 126 -8.29 17.39 -7.16
C THR A 126 -7.43 17.15 -5.92
N LEU A 127 -6.13 16.88 -6.09
CA LEU A 127 -5.21 16.58 -4.99
C LEU A 127 -5.13 17.71 -3.93
N PRO A 128 -5.11 19.01 -4.29
CA PRO A 128 -5.16 20.07 -3.29
C PRO A 128 -6.40 20.03 -2.39
N ASP A 129 -7.58 19.77 -2.96
CA ASP A 129 -8.84 19.69 -2.20
C ASP A 129 -8.91 18.43 -1.32
N ILE A 130 -8.37 17.30 -1.81
CA ILE A 130 -8.19 16.07 -1.03
C ILE A 130 -7.32 16.38 0.20
N LEU A 131 -6.14 16.96 -0.04
CA LEU A 131 -5.19 17.27 1.01
C LEU A 131 -5.71 18.34 1.98
N ALA A 132 -6.56 19.28 1.56
CA ALA A 132 -7.19 20.23 2.46
C ALA A 132 -8.05 19.56 3.55
N SER A 133 -8.54 18.35 3.29
CA SER A 133 -9.35 17.57 4.24
C SER A 133 -8.53 16.54 5.02
N LEU A 134 -7.46 16.00 4.45
CA LEU A 134 -6.66 14.95 5.11
C LEU A 134 -5.53 15.52 5.97
N ASP A 135 -4.97 14.73 6.88
CA ASP A 135 -3.73 15.04 7.62
C ASP A 135 -2.50 14.58 6.82
N PHE A 136 -2.53 13.37 6.26
CA PHE A 136 -1.49 12.83 5.38
C PHE A 136 -2.03 11.68 4.52
N LEU A 137 -1.24 11.27 3.52
CA LEU A 137 -1.51 10.12 2.66
C LEU A 137 -0.59 8.96 3.00
N ASN A 138 -1.14 7.76 3.06
CA ASN A 138 -0.41 6.50 3.13
C ASN A 138 -0.29 5.95 1.70
N VAL A 139 0.83 6.21 1.02
CA VAL A 139 1.01 5.78 -0.37
C VAL A 139 1.37 4.30 -0.41
N MET A 140 0.51 3.48 -0.99
CA MET A 140 0.64 2.02 -1.07
C MET A 140 1.75 1.61 -2.04
N THR A 141 3.00 1.86 -1.66
CA THR A 141 4.22 1.55 -2.41
C THR A 141 4.58 0.05 -2.35
N TYR A 142 3.56 -0.76 -2.57
CA TYR A 142 3.57 -2.20 -2.70
C TYR A 142 2.54 -2.59 -3.77
N ASP A 143 2.53 -3.85 -4.18
CA ASP A 143 1.75 -4.32 -5.33
C ASP A 143 2.04 -3.57 -6.65
N LEU A 144 3.23 -2.97 -6.72
CA LEU A 144 3.76 -2.22 -7.87
C LEU A 144 4.08 -3.15 -9.06
N PHE A 145 4.16 -4.45 -8.77
CA PHE A 145 4.06 -5.55 -9.72
C PHE A 145 2.89 -6.41 -9.29
N ASN A 146 1.92 -6.60 -10.18
CA ASN A 146 0.75 -7.41 -9.93
C ASN A 146 0.30 -8.17 -11.19
N ARG A 147 -0.80 -8.91 -11.09
CA ARG A 147 -1.26 -9.82 -12.16
C ARG A 147 -1.64 -9.12 -13.46
N ARG A 148 -1.77 -7.79 -13.47
CA ARG A 148 -2.05 -6.98 -14.67
C ARG A 148 -0.80 -6.75 -15.52
N ASP A 149 0.38 -7.06 -14.99
CA ASP A 149 1.66 -6.76 -15.64
C ASP A 149 2.16 -7.93 -16.51
N THR A 150 2.76 -7.57 -17.64
CA THR A 150 3.26 -8.53 -18.66
C THR A 150 4.75 -8.82 -18.53
N ALA A 151 5.43 -8.17 -17.59
CA ALA A 151 6.83 -8.39 -17.26
C ALA A 151 7.01 -8.36 -15.74
N THR A 152 7.87 -9.22 -15.23
CA THR A 152 8.20 -9.31 -13.80
C THR A 152 8.89 -8.03 -13.34
N ALA A 153 8.54 -7.58 -12.14
CA ALA A 153 9.17 -6.44 -11.49
C ALA A 153 9.09 -6.58 -9.97
N HIS A 154 9.81 -5.73 -9.25
CA HIS A 154 9.73 -5.70 -7.80
C HIS A 154 8.37 -5.15 -7.36
N HIS A 155 7.63 -5.90 -6.53
CA HIS A 155 6.30 -5.43 -6.11
C HIS A 155 6.36 -4.28 -5.09
N THR A 156 7.50 -4.08 -4.43
CA THR A 156 7.75 -2.97 -3.49
C THR A 156 9.14 -2.36 -3.71
N GLY A 157 9.63 -2.35 -4.95
CA GLY A 157 10.97 -1.84 -5.27
C GLY A 157 11.13 -0.33 -5.04
N LEU A 158 12.35 0.11 -4.75
CA LEU A 158 12.74 1.51 -4.55
C LEU A 158 12.32 2.44 -5.70
N ARG A 159 12.60 2.05 -6.94
CA ARG A 159 12.39 2.86 -8.14
C ARG A 159 10.91 3.12 -8.39
N ALA A 160 10.09 2.08 -8.33
CA ALA A 160 8.65 2.21 -8.50
C ALA A 160 8.02 2.99 -7.33
N SER A 161 8.50 2.76 -6.09
CA SER A 161 8.07 3.52 -4.91
C SER A 161 8.39 5.02 -5.03
N ARG A 162 9.61 5.36 -5.47
CA ARG A 162 10.02 6.73 -5.78
C ARG A 162 9.10 7.36 -6.83
N HIS A 163 8.84 6.64 -7.91
CA HIS A 163 7.99 7.14 -9.00
C HIS A 163 6.59 7.49 -8.51
N ALA A 164 6.01 6.65 -7.65
CA ALA A 164 4.71 6.89 -7.02
C ALA A 164 4.70 8.18 -6.17
N LEU A 165 5.69 8.31 -5.27
CA LEU A 165 5.82 9.47 -4.38
C LEU A 165 6.04 10.76 -5.18
N GLU A 166 6.91 10.72 -6.19
CA GLU A 166 7.15 11.84 -7.09
C GLU A 166 5.90 12.22 -7.88
N ALA A 167 5.04 11.26 -8.25
CA ALA A 167 3.77 11.58 -8.91
C ALA A 167 2.86 12.43 -8.02
N TYR A 168 2.71 12.09 -6.74
CA TYR A 168 1.97 12.92 -5.78
C TYR A 168 2.60 14.30 -5.58
N ILE A 169 3.93 14.37 -5.47
CA ILE A 169 4.67 15.64 -5.31
C ILE A 169 4.46 16.53 -6.54
N ARG A 170 4.63 15.99 -7.75
CA ARG A 170 4.38 16.72 -9.02
C ARG A 170 2.95 17.26 -9.12
N ARG A 171 2.00 16.62 -8.44
CA ARG A 171 0.57 16.98 -8.44
C ARG A 171 0.18 17.91 -7.27
N GLY A 172 1.14 18.32 -6.45
CA GLY A 172 0.95 19.35 -5.43
C GLY A 172 1.00 18.87 -3.98
N ALA A 173 1.29 17.58 -3.71
CA ALA A 173 1.50 17.12 -2.35
C ALA A 173 2.85 17.63 -1.79
N HIS A 174 2.83 18.18 -0.57
CA HIS A 174 4.07 18.41 0.17
C HIS A 174 4.65 17.06 0.61
N PRO A 175 5.97 16.77 0.43
CA PRO A 175 6.55 15.47 0.77
C PRO A 175 6.32 15.04 2.22
N GLY A 176 6.39 15.99 3.16
CA GLY A 176 6.09 15.77 4.58
C GLY A 176 4.64 15.35 4.90
N ARG A 177 3.77 15.26 3.89
CA ARG A 177 2.39 14.74 4.00
C ARG A 177 2.20 13.38 3.34
N LEU A 178 3.28 12.74 2.91
CA LEU A 178 3.28 11.42 2.29
C LEU A 178 4.02 10.44 3.22
N ASN A 179 3.42 9.29 3.45
CA ASN A 179 4.06 8.16 4.12
C ASN A 179 4.38 7.07 3.10
N LEU A 180 5.58 6.50 3.23
CA LEU A 180 6.01 5.35 2.44
C LEU A 180 5.41 4.05 2.99
N GLY A 181 4.86 3.20 2.11
CA GLY A 181 4.33 1.88 2.47
C GLY A 181 5.35 0.75 2.36
N PHE A 182 5.39 -0.11 3.37
CA PHE A 182 6.15 -1.38 3.37
C PHE A 182 5.20 -2.57 3.26
N ALA A 183 5.60 -3.59 2.48
CA ALA A 183 4.86 -4.85 2.37
C ALA A 183 5.46 -5.91 3.30
N PHE A 184 4.67 -6.40 4.25
CA PHE A 184 5.01 -7.52 5.14
C PHE A 184 4.42 -8.84 4.62
N TYR A 185 4.52 -9.03 3.31
CA TYR A 185 4.10 -10.23 2.60
C TYR A 185 4.99 -10.41 1.38
N VAL A 186 4.92 -11.61 0.80
CA VAL A 186 5.66 -11.95 -0.41
C VAL A 186 4.74 -11.96 -1.62
N ARG A 187 5.28 -11.66 -2.81
CA ARG A 187 4.59 -11.89 -4.08
C ARG A 187 5.33 -12.87 -4.98
N TRP A 188 4.55 -13.61 -5.76
CA TRP A 188 5.06 -14.47 -6.82
C TRP A 188 4.20 -14.43 -8.07
N ALA A 189 4.80 -14.76 -9.21
CA ALA A 189 4.11 -14.94 -10.49
C ALA A 189 4.82 -15.99 -11.36
N LEU A 190 4.05 -16.69 -12.20
CA LEU A 190 4.60 -17.58 -13.21
C LEU A 190 5.06 -16.78 -14.44
N THR A 191 6.28 -17.06 -14.89
CA THR A 191 6.83 -16.52 -16.13
C THR A 191 6.25 -17.24 -17.34
N ALA A 192 6.40 -16.67 -18.53
CA ALA A 192 5.94 -17.30 -19.76
C ALA A 192 6.64 -18.67 -19.96
N PRO A 193 5.96 -19.70 -20.48
CA PRO A 193 6.58 -21.00 -20.72
C PRO A 193 7.77 -20.90 -21.69
N GLY A 194 8.86 -21.58 -21.36
CA GLY A 194 10.04 -21.69 -22.24
C GLY A 194 10.92 -20.44 -22.32
N VAL A 195 10.62 -19.38 -21.56
CA VAL A 195 11.51 -18.21 -21.47
C VAL A 195 12.70 -18.52 -20.56
N ASN A 196 13.88 -18.04 -20.95
CA ASN A 196 15.02 -17.99 -20.06
C ASN A 196 15.10 -16.59 -19.44
N CYS A 197 14.65 -16.42 -18.20
CA CYS A 197 14.66 -15.09 -17.57
C CYS A 197 16.07 -14.59 -17.23
N SER A 198 17.09 -15.45 -17.27
CA SER A 198 18.48 -15.07 -16.98
C SER A 198 19.07 -14.04 -17.95
N VAL A 199 18.41 -13.79 -19.08
CA VAL A 199 18.88 -12.87 -20.13
C VAL A 199 18.28 -11.48 -20.04
N TYR A 200 17.28 -11.29 -19.17
CA TYR A 200 16.55 -10.02 -19.05
C TYR A 200 17.17 -9.08 -18.03
N ASP A 201 17.94 -9.61 -17.08
CA ASP A 201 18.74 -8.82 -16.16
C ASP A 201 20.17 -9.37 -16.03
N ASN A 202 21.12 -8.47 -15.79
CA ASN A 202 22.52 -8.84 -15.61
C ASN A 202 22.77 -9.56 -14.27
N ASN A 203 21.77 -9.56 -13.38
CA ASN A 203 21.85 -10.13 -12.04
C ASN A 203 21.28 -11.54 -11.97
N ASN A 204 20.68 -12.05 -13.06
CA ASN A 204 19.98 -13.33 -13.12
C ASN A 204 18.90 -13.48 -12.03
N ASN A 205 18.20 -12.39 -11.73
CA ASN A 205 17.10 -12.37 -10.77
C ASN A 205 15.73 -12.43 -11.46
N GLY A 206 15.73 -12.39 -12.80
CA GLY A 206 14.55 -12.51 -13.64
C GLY A 206 13.65 -11.29 -13.63
N ILE A 207 14.17 -10.09 -13.34
CA ILE A 207 13.48 -8.81 -13.52
C ILE A 207 13.31 -8.52 -15.02
N GLY A 208 12.15 -7.98 -15.40
CA GLY A 208 11.79 -7.67 -16.79
C GLY A 208 11.46 -8.89 -17.64
N CYS A 209 11.41 -10.09 -17.05
CA CYS A 209 11.09 -11.31 -17.75
C CYS A 209 9.59 -11.36 -18.11
N PRO A 210 9.20 -11.81 -19.32
CA PRO A 210 7.80 -11.94 -19.69
C PRO A 210 7.02 -12.84 -18.73
N THR A 211 5.87 -12.36 -18.26
CA THR A 211 4.93 -13.17 -17.47
C THR A 211 4.12 -14.09 -18.38
N GLY A 212 3.56 -15.17 -17.80
CA GLY A 212 2.46 -15.87 -18.45
C GLY A 212 1.17 -15.05 -18.43
N LEU A 213 0.07 -15.61 -18.93
CA LEU A 213 -1.25 -15.04 -18.66
C LEU A 213 -1.57 -15.24 -17.17
N LEU A 214 -1.65 -14.15 -16.39
CA LEU A 214 -1.82 -14.20 -14.93
C LEU A 214 -3.27 -14.01 -14.49
N GLU A 215 -4.06 -13.29 -15.29
CA GLU A 215 -5.49 -13.11 -15.11
C GLU A 215 -6.25 -13.34 -16.41
N ASP A 216 -7.53 -13.64 -16.29
CA ASP A 216 -8.42 -13.79 -17.43
C ASP A 216 -8.55 -12.45 -18.18
N PRO A 217 -8.30 -12.41 -19.50
CA PRO A 217 -8.19 -11.15 -20.24
C PRO A 217 -9.52 -10.41 -20.37
N ASP A 218 -10.65 -11.11 -20.23
CA ASP A 218 -11.99 -10.53 -20.37
C ASP A 218 -12.56 -10.10 -19.01
N THR A 219 -12.35 -10.91 -17.98
CA THR A 219 -12.99 -10.73 -16.65
C THR A 219 -12.05 -10.19 -15.58
N GLY A 220 -10.74 -10.26 -15.76
CA GLY A 220 -9.74 -9.91 -14.74
C GLY A 220 -9.65 -10.91 -13.58
N THR A 221 -10.30 -12.07 -13.71
CA THR A 221 -10.29 -13.14 -12.70
C THR A 221 -8.88 -13.71 -12.56
N ASP A 222 -8.44 -13.96 -11.34
CA ASP A 222 -7.16 -14.60 -11.07
C ASP A 222 -7.12 -16.03 -11.63
N LEU A 223 -6.09 -16.35 -12.41
CA LEU A 223 -5.89 -17.70 -12.97
C LEU A 223 -5.11 -18.63 -12.03
N GLY A 224 -4.79 -18.19 -10.81
CA GLY A 224 -3.97 -18.94 -9.86
C GLY A 224 -2.51 -19.04 -10.29
N ARG A 225 -2.06 -18.07 -11.10
CA ARG A 225 -0.71 -18.04 -11.71
C ARG A 225 0.14 -16.90 -11.17
N ALA A 226 -0.41 -16.09 -10.27
CA ALA A 226 0.30 -15.18 -9.40
C ALA A 226 -0.35 -15.24 -8.02
N GLY A 227 0.33 -14.75 -7.00
CA GLY A 227 -0.22 -14.76 -5.65
C GLY A 227 0.65 -14.05 -4.64
N ALA A 228 0.17 -14.06 -3.41
CA ALA A 228 0.85 -13.53 -2.24
C ALA A 228 0.58 -14.41 -1.02
N PHE A 229 1.46 -14.34 -0.02
CA PHE A 229 1.16 -14.82 1.33
C PHE A 229 1.96 -13.99 2.35
N SER A 230 1.39 -13.85 3.54
CA SER A 230 1.99 -13.12 4.65
C SER A 230 3.08 -13.95 5.32
N TYR A 231 4.05 -13.31 5.97
CA TYR A 231 5.15 -14.02 6.64
C TYR A 231 4.71 -14.84 7.86
N HIS A 232 3.61 -14.48 8.51
CA HIS A 232 3.00 -15.28 9.58
C HIS A 232 2.32 -16.56 9.07
N ASP A 233 1.88 -16.58 7.80
CA ASP A 233 1.13 -17.72 7.27
C ASP A 233 2.05 -18.91 6.97
N PRO A 234 1.55 -20.14 7.13
CA PRO A 234 2.29 -21.31 6.68
C PRO A 234 2.45 -21.27 5.16
N VAL A 235 3.70 -21.39 4.69
CA VAL A 235 4.00 -21.42 3.25
C VAL A 235 3.17 -22.51 2.56
N PRO A 236 2.38 -22.17 1.52
CA PRO A 236 1.58 -23.13 0.76
C PRO A 236 2.43 -24.29 0.22
N ALA A 237 1.88 -25.50 0.28
CA ALA A 237 2.66 -26.73 0.08
C ALA A 237 3.36 -26.81 -1.29
N GLU A 238 2.66 -26.35 -2.32
CA GLU A 238 3.12 -26.25 -3.69
C GLU A 238 4.21 -25.18 -3.89
N LEU A 239 4.31 -24.20 -2.99
CA LEU A 239 5.28 -23.12 -3.08
C LEU A 239 6.56 -23.39 -2.29
N ARG A 240 6.54 -24.29 -1.30
CA ARG A 240 7.65 -24.50 -0.35
C ARG A 240 9.02 -24.71 -0.98
N LYS A 241 9.09 -25.55 -2.03
CA LYS A 241 10.37 -25.85 -2.69
C LYS A 241 10.93 -24.63 -3.42
N SER A 242 10.10 -23.97 -4.22
CA SER A 242 10.46 -22.75 -4.95
C SER A 242 10.81 -21.61 -4.01
N TYR A 243 9.98 -21.36 -3.00
CA TYR A 243 10.21 -20.31 -2.01
C TYR A 243 11.47 -20.57 -1.17
N GLY A 244 11.73 -21.83 -0.79
CA GLY A 244 12.98 -22.20 -0.12
C GLY A 244 14.23 -21.89 -0.96
N ARG A 245 14.15 -22.06 -2.30
CA ARG A 245 15.22 -21.60 -3.21
C ARG A 245 15.31 -20.08 -3.26
N ALA A 246 14.18 -19.38 -3.28
CA ALA A 246 14.15 -17.92 -3.26
C ALA A 246 14.80 -17.34 -1.99
N LEU A 247 14.56 -17.92 -0.82
CA LEU A 247 15.22 -17.52 0.43
C LEU A 247 16.72 -17.80 0.42
N ALA A 248 17.15 -18.93 -0.17
CA ALA A 248 18.55 -19.33 -0.17
C ALA A 248 19.40 -18.64 -1.24
N GLN A 249 18.80 -18.23 -2.36
CA GLN A 249 19.52 -17.80 -3.57
C GLN A 249 19.06 -16.44 -4.10
N GLY A 250 17.95 -15.89 -3.61
CA GLY A 250 17.50 -14.56 -3.97
C GLY A 250 18.49 -13.49 -3.56
N ARG A 251 18.42 -12.34 -4.23
CA ARG A 251 19.38 -11.26 -4.06
C ARG A 251 18.67 -9.92 -4.05
N TYR A 252 19.17 -9.02 -3.22
CA TYR A 252 18.88 -7.60 -3.34
C TYR A 252 19.69 -7.02 -4.50
N ASP A 253 19.04 -6.39 -5.47
CA ASP A 253 19.66 -5.90 -6.71
C ASP A 253 19.92 -4.38 -6.72
N GLY A 254 19.79 -3.73 -5.57
CA GLY A 254 19.85 -2.26 -5.44
C GLY A 254 18.49 -1.58 -5.62
N ASP A 255 17.44 -2.31 -5.95
CA ASP A 255 16.05 -1.82 -6.05
C ASP A 255 15.10 -2.61 -5.16
N GLY A 256 15.19 -3.94 -5.16
CA GLY A 256 14.39 -4.83 -4.33
C GLY A 256 15.01 -6.22 -4.22
N PHE A 257 14.44 -7.07 -3.37
CA PHE A 257 14.84 -8.48 -3.28
C PHE A 257 13.96 -9.33 -4.20
N SER A 258 14.61 -10.12 -5.04
CA SER A 258 13.92 -11.02 -5.96
C SER A 258 14.70 -12.31 -6.24
N TYR A 259 13.98 -13.27 -6.81
CA TYR A 259 14.53 -14.53 -7.29
C TYR A 259 13.68 -15.08 -8.43
N TRP A 260 14.33 -15.60 -9.46
CA TRP A 260 13.67 -16.40 -10.47
C TRP A 260 14.07 -17.88 -10.33
N ASP A 261 13.08 -18.70 -10.06
CA ASP A 261 13.21 -20.14 -9.99
C ASP A 261 13.00 -20.77 -11.37
N ALA A 262 14.11 -20.99 -12.07
CA ALA A 262 14.11 -21.62 -13.39
C ALA A 262 13.49 -23.03 -13.40
N GLN A 263 13.45 -23.74 -12.27
CA GLN A 263 12.88 -25.10 -12.20
C GLN A 263 11.36 -25.11 -12.26
N GLU A 264 10.72 -24.05 -11.75
CA GLU A 264 9.25 -23.94 -11.70
C GLU A 264 8.73 -22.79 -12.56
N GLY A 265 9.61 -22.04 -13.24
CA GLY A 265 9.23 -20.86 -14.02
C GLY A 265 8.54 -19.81 -13.14
N ARG A 266 9.03 -19.63 -11.90
CA ARG A 266 8.38 -18.80 -10.89
C ARG A 266 9.28 -17.65 -10.48
N PHE A 267 8.75 -16.45 -10.57
CA PHE A 267 9.40 -15.23 -10.08
C PHE A 267 8.88 -14.88 -8.69
N TRP A 268 9.79 -14.43 -7.83
CA TRP A 268 9.55 -14.02 -6.46
C TRP A 268 10.02 -12.58 -6.25
N SER A 269 9.24 -11.78 -5.53
CA SER A 269 9.63 -10.45 -5.06
C SER A 269 9.04 -10.22 -3.68
N PHE A 270 9.85 -9.69 -2.76
CA PHE A 270 9.46 -9.41 -1.38
C PHE A 270 10.48 -8.50 -0.69
N ASP A 271 10.12 -7.91 0.45
CA ASP A 271 11.08 -7.20 1.29
C ASP A 271 11.79 -8.17 2.24
N THR A 272 13.11 -8.07 2.34
CA THR A 272 13.88 -8.64 3.45
C THR A 272 14.31 -7.53 4.40
N PRO A 273 14.77 -7.85 5.63
CA PRO A 273 15.45 -6.88 6.49
C PRO A 273 16.55 -6.06 5.80
N GLU A 274 17.26 -6.65 4.83
CA GLU A 274 18.27 -6.00 4.01
C GLU A 274 17.65 -5.01 3.00
N ALA A 275 16.55 -5.40 2.33
CA ALA A 275 15.87 -4.56 1.33
C ALA A 275 15.12 -3.36 1.95
N ILE A 276 14.74 -3.46 3.23
CA ILE A 276 14.02 -2.38 3.93
C ILE A 276 14.89 -1.16 4.18
N ARG A 277 16.15 -1.34 4.62
CA ARG A 277 16.98 -0.21 5.08
C ARG A 277 17.22 0.85 4.00
N PRO A 278 17.60 0.49 2.75
CA PRO A 278 17.83 1.47 1.71
C PRO A 278 16.61 2.37 1.42
N LYS A 279 15.38 1.88 1.65
CA LYS A 279 14.15 2.68 1.48
C LYS A 279 14.10 3.88 2.43
N PHE A 280 14.61 3.74 3.66
CA PHE A 280 14.68 4.85 4.60
C PHE A 280 15.65 5.93 4.13
N ASP A 281 16.83 5.52 3.67
CA ASP A 281 17.86 6.45 3.20
C ASP A 281 17.36 7.23 1.98
N VAL A 282 16.95 6.53 0.93
CA VAL A 282 16.74 7.16 -0.38
C VAL A 282 15.31 7.66 -0.61
N LEU A 283 14.32 7.14 0.10
CA LEU A 283 12.93 7.59 -0.04
C LEU A 283 12.55 8.48 1.13
N VAL A 284 12.73 8.03 2.37
CA VAL A 284 12.26 8.80 3.53
C VAL A 284 13.13 10.03 3.78
N ARG A 285 14.45 9.87 3.91
CA ARG A 285 15.37 11.00 4.20
C ARG A 285 15.50 11.93 3.00
N ASP A 286 15.91 11.40 1.86
CA ASP A 286 16.22 12.23 0.67
C ASP A 286 14.99 12.96 0.10
N MET A 287 13.80 12.39 0.22
CA MET A 287 12.57 13.03 -0.27
C MET A 287 11.85 13.82 0.83
N HIS A 288 12.34 13.81 2.07
CA HIS A 288 11.72 14.49 3.22
C HIS A 288 10.25 14.06 3.46
N LEU A 289 10.00 12.75 3.45
CA LEU A 289 8.67 12.19 3.66
C LEU A 289 8.19 12.40 5.11
N GLY A 290 6.87 12.38 5.31
CA GLY A 290 6.25 12.55 6.63
C GLY A 290 6.45 11.35 7.56
N GLY A 291 6.67 10.16 6.99
CA GLY A 291 6.80 8.93 7.75
C GLY A 291 6.66 7.69 6.89
N VAL A 292 6.27 6.60 7.54
CA VAL A 292 6.13 5.28 6.93
C VAL A 292 4.91 4.55 7.53
N PHE A 293 4.37 3.58 6.79
CA PHE A 293 3.38 2.63 7.27
C PHE A 293 3.67 1.23 6.69
N ALA A 294 3.06 0.18 7.24
CA ALA A 294 3.28 -1.20 6.78
C ALA A 294 1.95 -1.93 6.61
N TRP A 295 1.84 -2.67 5.51
CA TRP A 295 0.73 -3.58 5.21
C TRP A 295 1.18 -5.04 5.37
N GLY A 296 0.64 -5.81 6.32
CA GLY A 296 0.04 -5.40 7.59
C GLY A 296 0.96 -5.76 8.76
N LEU A 297 0.85 -5.06 9.90
CA LEU A 297 1.70 -5.39 11.06
C LEU A 297 1.51 -6.83 11.56
N GLY A 298 0.29 -7.38 11.44
CA GLY A 298 -0.02 -8.77 11.78
C GLY A 298 0.41 -9.79 10.72
N GLU A 299 0.90 -9.34 9.57
CA GLU A 299 1.40 -10.20 8.50
C GLU A 299 2.90 -10.51 8.65
N ASP A 300 3.61 -9.80 9.53
CA ASP A 300 5.01 -10.08 9.84
C ASP A 300 5.15 -11.47 10.53
N ALA A 301 6.31 -12.11 10.37
CA ALA A 301 6.59 -13.41 11.00
C ALA A 301 6.56 -13.30 12.54
N ASP A 302 6.50 -14.45 13.23
CA ASP A 302 6.40 -14.54 14.70
C ASP A 302 7.46 -13.70 15.46
N GLU A 303 8.62 -13.45 14.84
CA GLU A 303 9.72 -12.67 15.40
C GLU A 303 9.69 -11.17 15.04
N PHE A 304 8.68 -10.69 14.31
CA PHE A 304 8.53 -9.29 13.91
C PHE A 304 9.79 -8.71 13.24
N GLU A 305 10.45 -9.49 12.39
CA GLU A 305 11.77 -9.14 11.85
C GLU A 305 11.72 -7.87 10.98
N HIS A 306 10.68 -7.73 10.16
CA HIS A 306 10.51 -6.56 9.30
C HIS A 306 10.15 -5.33 10.14
N PHE A 307 9.21 -5.48 11.08
CA PHE A 307 8.83 -4.40 12.00
C PHE A 307 10.01 -3.94 12.86
N LYS A 308 10.85 -4.84 13.37
CA LYS A 308 12.04 -4.48 14.16
C LYS A 308 13.00 -3.58 13.36
N VAL A 309 13.18 -3.84 12.06
CA VAL A 309 14.00 -2.97 11.19
C VAL A 309 13.32 -1.62 10.98
N VAL A 310 12.06 -1.61 10.57
CA VAL A 310 11.28 -0.37 10.36
C VAL A 310 11.28 0.49 11.63
N HIS A 311 11.01 -0.09 12.79
CA HIS A 311 11.01 0.60 14.08
C HIS A 311 12.38 1.20 14.43
N LYS A 312 13.46 0.45 14.19
CA LYS A 312 14.83 0.93 14.42
C LYS A 312 15.16 2.14 13.54
N GLU A 313 14.83 2.06 12.24
CA GLU A 313 15.10 3.14 11.28
C GLU A 313 14.29 4.40 11.59
N VAL A 314 12.98 4.27 11.89
CA VAL A 314 12.14 5.39 12.36
C VAL A 314 12.72 6.02 13.62
N GLY A 315 13.17 5.20 14.59
CA GLY A 315 13.78 5.70 15.82
C GLY A 315 15.07 6.48 15.58
N MET A 316 15.86 6.14 14.55
CA MET A 316 17.04 6.92 14.16
C MET A 316 16.65 8.27 13.56
N LEU A 317 15.62 8.31 12.70
CA LEU A 317 15.11 9.56 12.13
C LEU A 317 14.61 10.54 13.21
N CYS A 318 13.89 10.05 14.22
CA CYS A 318 13.39 10.89 15.30
C CYS A 318 14.55 11.54 16.09
N ARG A 319 15.57 10.77 16.46
CA ARG A 319 16.73 11.29 17.22
C ARG A 319 17.54 12.32 16.42
N GLU A 320 17.68 12.13 15.11
CA GLU A 320 18.35 13.10 14.24
C GLU A 320 17.58 14.43 14.15
N SER A 321 16.25 14.37 14.20
CA SER A 321 15.41 15.58 14.19
C SER A 321 15.47 16.35 15.52
N GLU A 322 15.52 15.64 16.64
CA GLU A 322 15.65 16.23 17.98
C GLU A 322 17.02 16.92 18.15
N GLY A 323 18.11 16.27 17.71
CA GLY A 323 19.46 16.86 17.79
C GLY A 323 19.68 18.08 16.88
N LYS A 324 18.83 18.30 15.87
CA LYS A 324 18.85 19.51 15.03
C LYS A 324 18.00 20.65 15.59
N SER A 325 17.13 20.39 16.57
CA SER A 325 16.31 21.40 17.24
C SER A 325 17.05 22.12 18.38
N GLU A 326 18.24 21.62 18.77
CA GLU A 326 19.04 22.17 19.88
C GLU A 326 20.26 23.00 19.41
N LEU A 327 20.35 23.33 18.12
CA LEU A 327 21.37 24.20 17.49
C LEU A 327 20.72 25.39 16.80
#